data_AF-A0AAD7A262-F1
#
_entry.id   AF-A0AAD7A262-F1
#
_cell.length_a   1.000
_cell.length_b   1.000
_cell.length_c   1.000
_cell.angle_alpha   90.00
_cell.angle_beta   90.00
_cell.angle_gamma   90.00
#
_symmetry.space_group_name_H-M   'P 1'
#
loop_
_entity.id
_entity.type
_entity.pdbx_description
1 polymer ?
#
loop_
_entity_poly.entity_id
_entity_poly.type
_entity_poly.pdbx_seq_one_letter_code
_entity_poly.pdbx_strand_id
1 'polypeptide(L)'
;MGSGAGSLRCGGLRNCAGAVFGVYATRYVCVRQLRLTLRWQRLPKSSIILTNMGLIYAARGEHEAAVERFIQATLRDPHLAVAYFQCGVSNFLLARYDLAYRDFREALRHLRDNQTIDYEQLGLTFKLFPFEVLFNRGLCLVALERPDAGLADLRAACKLKASKDHEIVEGAIRRRGEGYTVFSIPRGTCYRPSVKKLVNAGIRDYMGEAKLIAALDIHDTSTGFSGVERLQLHRYFDGNVNWRSATAEEQRLETDFDDAVPRPVLPRSESMNDATRRVISWLRTSGDDV
;
A
#
# COMPACT_ATOMS: atom_id res chain seq x y z
N MET A 1 61.48 32.73 34.60
CA MET A 1 61.26 31.37 35.14
C MET A 1 59.83 30.97 34.84
N GLY A 2 59.66 29.87 34.08
CA GLY A 2 58.45 29.03 33.85
C GLY A 2 57.13 29.75 33.54
N SER A 3 56.61 29.79 32.31
CA SER A 3 56.06 28.70 31.48
C SER A 3 54.97 27.87 32.17
N GLY A 4 53.72 28.09 31.76
CA GLY A 4 52.56 27.25 32.05
C GLY A 4 51.49 27.45 30.97
N ALA A 5 51.64 26.73 29.85
CA ALA A 5 50.72 26.71 28.74
C ALA A 5 49.41 25.99 29.12
N GLY A 6 48.26 26.67 28.96
CA GLY A 6 46.93 26.12 29.10
C GLY A 6 46.21 26.13 27.75
N SER A 7 46.22 24.99 27.09
CA SER A 7 45.69 24.70 25.76
C SER A 7 44.19 25.00 25.59
N LEU A 8 43.87 25.60 24.44
CA LEU A 8 42.54 25.74 23.83
C LEU A 8 41.75 24.41 23.85
N ARG A 9 40.50 24.46 24.34
CA ARG A 9 39.44 23.56 23.84
C ARG A 9 38.15 24.32 23.61
N CYS A 10 37.87 24.56 22.33
CA CYS A 10 36.54 24.73 21.81
C CYS A 10 35.68 23.49 22.14
N GLY A 11 34.81 23.57 23.14
CA GLY A 11 33.60 22.74 23.22
C GLY A 11 32.46 23.62 22.74
N GLY A 12 31.98 23.50 21.50
CA GLY A 12 31.43 22.27 20.96
C GLY A 12 29.91 22.45 20.87
N LEU A 13 29.50 23.39 20.01
CA LEU A 13 28.15 23.46 19.43
C LEU A 13 27.84 22.14 18.73
N ARG A 14 27.40 21.13 19.47
CA ARG A 14 26.84 19.89 18.91
C ARG A 14 25.69 19.49 19.81
N ASN A 15 24.47 19.69 19.31
CA ASN A 15 23.27 18.85 19.55
C ASN A 15 21.92 19.58 19.36
N CYS A 16 21.87 20.72 18.66
CA CYS A 16 20.58 21.30 18.22
C CYS A 16 20.12 20.82 16.83
N ALA A 17 20.96 20.12 16.06
CA ALA A 17 20.60 19.67 14.70
C ALA A 17 19.75 18.38 14.66
N GLY A 18 19.77 17.55 15.71
CA GLY A 18 19.03 16.28 15.75
C GLY A 18 17.52 16.44 15.89
N ALA A 19 17.06 17.44 16.64
CA ALA A 19 15.62 17.70 16.82
C ALA A 19 14.96 18.30 15.56
N VAL A 20 15.75 19.02 14.76
CA VAL A 20 15.27 19.70 13.56
C VAL A 20 15.12 18.69 12.40
N PHE A 21 16.02 17.72 12.27
CA PHE A 21 15.93 16.67 11.24
C PHE A 21 14.74 15.70 11.43
N GLY A 22 14.33 15.42 12.67
CA GLY A 22 13.17 14.54 12.94
C GLY A 22 11.83 15.12 12.49
N VAL A 23 11.67 16.44 12.61
CA VAL A 23 10.44 17.16 12.24
C VAL A 23 10.37 17.41 10.72
N TYR A 24 11.50 17.66 10.06
CA TYR A 24 11.54 17.78 8.61
C TYR A 24 11.32 16.43 7.91
N ALA A 25 11.96 15.35 8.35
CA ALA A 25 11.80 14.03 7.74
C ALA A 25 10.35 13.53 7.74
N THR A 26 9.61 13.78 8.83
CA THR A 26 8.19 13.38 8.95
C THR A 26 7.27 14.19 8.05
N ARG A 27 7.50 15.51 7.89
CA ARG A 27 6.73 16.35 6.96
C ARG A 27 7.03 16.00 5.48
N TYR A 28 8.29 15.71 5.14
CA TYR A 28 8.69 15.38 3.76
C TYR A 28 8.18 14.01 3.28
N VAL A 29 8.21 12.97 4.13
CA VAL A 29 7.68 11.65 3.78
C VAL A 29 6.16 11.73 3.57
N CYS A 30 5.46 12.43 4.47
CA CYS A 30 4.00 12.56 4.47
C CYS A 30 3.47 13.36 3.26
N VAL A 31 4.13 14.47 2.88
CA VAL A 31 3.72 15.31 1.74
C VAL A 31 4.07 14.66 0.39
N ARG A 32 5.24 14.05 0.26
CA ARG A 32 5.68 13.37 -0.97
C ARG A 32 4.83 12.12 -1.24
N GLN A 33 4.48 11.38 -0.18
CA GLN A 33 3.54 10.27 -0.26
C GLN A 33 2.14 10.74 -0.67
N LEU A 34 1.64 11.89 -0.16
CA LEU A 34 0.34 12.45 -0.59
C LEU A 34 0.32 12.80 -2.08
N ARG A 35 1.36 13.47 -2.60
CA ARG A 35 1.43 13.79 -4.05
C ARG A 35 1.43 12.53 -4.90
N LEU A 36 2.13 11.49 -4.45
CA LEU A 36 2.10 10.20 -5.13
C LEU A 36 0.71 9.56 -5.03
N THR A 37 0.09 9.45 -3.86
CA THR A 37 -1.23 8.80 -3.70
C THR A 37 -2.38 9.56 -4.38
N LEU A 38 -2.30 10.89 -4.47
CA LEU A 38 -3.25 11.72 -5.23
C LEU A 38 -3.05 11.59 -6.74
N ARG A 39 -1.83 11.32 -7.23
CA ARG A 39 -1.57 11.07 -8.66
C ARG A 39 -2.28 9.81 -9.17
N TRP A 40 -2.53 8.84 -8.28
CA TRP A 40 -3.27 7.60 -8.59
C TRP A 40 -4.77 7.71 -8.30
N GLN A 41 -5.42 8.80 -8.73
CA GLN A 41 -6.88 8.97 -8.58
C GLN A 41 -7.69 7.87 -9.29
N ARG A 42 -7.13 7.30 -10.37
CA ARG A 42 -7.80 6.36 -11.28
C ARG A 42 -7.72 4.87 -10.88
N LEU A 43 -6.98 4.52 -9.84
CA LEU A 43 -6.83 3.11 -9.41
C LEU A 43 -7.74 2.79 -8.20
N PRO A 44 -8.29 1.56 -8.13
CA PRO A 44 -8.94 1.08 -6.92
C PRO A 44 -7.94 1.11 -5.76
N LYS A 45 -8.21 1.93 -4.75
CA LYS A 45 -7.31 2.10 -3.61
C LYS A 45 -7.57 0.97 -2.60
N SER A 46 -6.52 0.27 -2.20
CA SER A 46 -6.55 -0.66 -1.06
C SER A 46 -6.88 0.08 0.24
N SER A 47 -7.50 -0.61 1.20
CA SER A 47 -7.81 -0.09 2.54
C SER A 47 -6.57 0.51 3.23
N ILE A 48 -5.39 -0.08 3.02
CA ILE A 48 -4.10 0.40 3.52
C ILE A 48 -3.76 1.79 2.96
N ILE A 49 -3.94 1.99 1.65
CA ILE A 49 -3.65 3.26 0.98
C ILE A 49 -4.63 4.34 1.43
N LEU A 50 -5.91 3.99 1.57
CA LEU A 50 -6.94 4.90 2.08
C LEU A 50 -6.67 5.30 3.53
N THR A 51 -6.24 4.36 4.36
CA THR A 51 -5.81 4.64 5.75
C THR A 51 -4.61 5.57 5.78
N ASN A 52 -3.61 5.35 4.91
CA ASN A 52 -2.49 6.28 4.76
C ASN A 52 -2.93 7.69 4.37
N MET A 53 -3.86 7.82 3.42
CA MET A 53 -4.41 9.13 3.06
C MET A 53 -5.07 9.80 4.27
N GLY A 54 -5.90 9.06 5.02
CA GLY A 54 -6.53 9.57 6.24
C GLY A 54 -5.51 10.04 7.28
N LEU A 55 -4.47 9.24 7.54
CA LEU A 55 -3.38 9.62 8.46
C LEU A 55 -2.65 10.89 8.02
N ILE A 56 -2.43 11.05 6.72
CA ILE A 56 -1.77 12.22 6.17
C ILE A 56 -2.66 13.48 6.31
N TYR A 57 -3.97 13.36 6.07
CA TYR A 57 -4.93 14.45 6.28
C TYR A 57 -5.03 14.82 7.77
N ALA A 58 -5.10 13.82 8.67
CA ALA A 58 -5.09 14.04 10.10
C ALA A 58 -3.79 14.71 10.58
N ALA A 59 -2.64 14.36 10.02
CA ALA A 59 -1.36 15.02 10.31
C ALA A 59 -1.31 16.49 9.85
N ARG A 60 -2.12 16.87 8.85
CA ARG A 60 -2.33 18.26 8.41
C ARG A 60 -3.36 19.01 9.25
N GLY A 61 -4.10 18.33 10.14
CA GLY A 61 -5.22 18.90 10.88
C GLY A 61 -6.55 18.89 10.11
N GLU A 62 -6.57 18.35 8.88
CA GLU A 62 -7.77 18.24 8.05
C GLU A 62 -8.57 16.99 8.46
N HIS A 63 -9.17 17.03 9.64
CA HIS A 63 -9.84 15.85 10.22
C HIS A 63 -11.11 15.44 9.48
N GLU A 64 -11.82 16.36 8.83
CA GLU A 64 -13.02 16.03 8.05
C GLU A 64 -12.68 15.17 6.83
N ALA A 65 -11.69 15.60 6.05
CA ALA A 65 -11.16 14.83 4.93
C ALA A 65 -10.56 13.50 5.41
N ALA A 66 -9.92 13.48 6.59
CA ALA A 66 -9.37 12.25 7.15
C ALA A 66 -10.47 11.21 7.44
N VAL A 67 -11.57 11.62 8.07
CA VAL A 67 -12.73 10.76 8.38
C VAL A 67 -13.29 10.14 7.11
N GLU A 68 -13.47 10.92 6.03
CA GLU A 68 -13.95 10.37 4.75
C GLU A 68 -13.05 9.26 4.21
N ARG A 69 -11.72 9.44 4.29
CA ARG A 69 -10.76 8.42 3.84
C ARG A 69 -10.76 7.20 4.73
N PHE A 70 -10.92 7.36 6.04
CA PHE A 70 -11.03 6.23 6.95
C PHE A 70 -12.32 5.45 6.75
N ILE A 71 -13.45 6.12 6.52
CA ILE A 71 -14.72 5.46 6.17
C ILE A 71 -14.58 4.67 4.87
N GLN A 72 -13.94 5.25 3.85
CA GLN A 72 -13.64 4.51 2.61
C GLN A 72 -12.73 3.30 2.88
N ALA A 73 -11.79 3.41 3.82
CA ALA A 73 -10.91 2.30 4.20
C ALA A 73 -11.69 1.17 4.90
N THR A 74 -12.60 1.48 5.83
CA THR A 74 -13.40 0.50 6.56
C THR A 74 -14.45 -0.16 5.67
N LEU A 75 -14.98 0.54 4.68
CA LEU A 75 -15.84 -0.06 3.65
C LEU A 75 -15.10 -1.07 2.77
N ARG A 76 -13.79 -0.86 2.55
CA ARG A 76 -12.95 -1.78 1.76
C ARG A 76 -12.44 -2.95 2.57
N ASP A 77 -12.07 -2.71 3.83
CA ASP A 77 -11.67 -3.74 4.77
C ASP A 77 -12.41 -3.53 6.10
N PRO A 78 -13.56 -4.21 6.28
CA PRO A 78 -14.33 -4.11 7.50
C PRO A 78 -13.63 -4.67 8.72
N HIS A 79 -12.50 -5.38 8.58
CA HIS A 79 -11.79 -6.00 9.70
C HIS A 79 -10.58 -5.19 10.16
N LEU A 80 -10.28 -4.06 9.49
CA LEU A 80 -9.16 -3.21 9.80
C LEU A 80 -9.42 -2.36 11.06
N ALA A 81 -9.18 -2.92 12.24
CA ALA A 81 -9.43 -2.27 13.53
C ALA A 81 -8.77 -0.89 13.67
N VAL A 82 -7.53 -0.74 13.16
CA VAL A 82 -6.80 0.53 13.19
C VAL A 82 -7.46 1.65 12.37
N ALA A 83 -8.19 1.33 11.30
CA ALA A 83 -8.91 2.33 10.52
C ALA A 83 -10.10 2.89 11.31
N TYR A 84 -10.87 2.03 11.98
CA TYR A 84 -11.91 2.48 12.92
C TYR A 84 -11.31 3.28 14.07
N PHE A 85 -10.21 2.83 14.66
CA PHE A 85 -9.53 3.56 15.73
C PHE A 85 -9.13 4.98 15.31
N GLN A 86 -8.51 5.15 14.14
CA GLN A 86 -8.11 6.47 13.64
C GLN A 86 -9.29 7.33 13.16
N CYS A 87 -10.36 6.71 12.66
CA CYS A 87 -11.62 7.38 12.40
C CYS A 87 -12.20 7.97 13.70
N GLY A 88 -12.27 7.16 14.76
CA GLY A 88 -12.74 7.60 16.08
C GLY A 88 -11.90 8.72 16.68
N VAL A 89 -10.57 8.65 16.55
CA VAL A 89 -9.67 9.75 16.96
C VAL A 89 -9.98 11.03 16.19
N SER A 90 -10.16 10.95 14.87
CA SER A 90 -10.45 12.13 14.05
C SER A 90 -11.83 12.71 14.38
N ASN A 91 -12.84 11.86 14.60
CA ASN A 91 -14.17 12.28 15.05
C ASN A 91 -14.13 12.92 16.44
N PHE A 92 -13.31 12.40 17.37
CA PHE A 92 -13.12 13.00 18.69
C PHE A 92 -12.52 14.42 18.60
N LEU A 93 -11.52 14.61 17.74
CA LEU A 93 -10.91 15.93 17.51
C LEU A 93 -11.85 16.92 16.82
N LEU A 94 -12.84 16.43 16.07
CA LEU A 94 -13.94 17.22 15.52
C LEU A 94 -15.10 17.45 16.52
N ALA A 95 -14.94 17.04 17.79
CA ALA A 95 -16.00 17.06 18.81
C ALA A 95 -17.26 16.25 18.47
N ARG A 96 -17.15 15.28 17.54
CA ARG A 96 -18.23 14.35 17.17
C ARG A 96 -18.16 13.10 18.03
N TYR A 97 -18.39 13.27 19.34
CA TYR A 97 -18.15 12.23 20.34
C TYR A 97 -19.02 10.98 20.18
N ASP A 98 -20.26 11.11 19.72
CA ASP A 98 -21.14 9.96 19.44
C ASP A 98 -20.60 9.05 18.34
N LEU A 99 -20.11 9.66 17.25
CA LEU A 99 -19.49 8.93 16.15
C LEU A 99 -18.18 8.30 16.60
N ALA A 100 -17.35 9.03 17.34
CA ALA A 100 -16.12 8.51 17.90
C ALA A 100 -16.35 7.29 18.81
N TYR A 101 -17.37 7.36 19.68
CA TYR A 101 -17.76 6.24 20.53
C TYR A 101 -18.13 4.99 19.72
N ARG A 102 -18.90 5.15 18.64
CA ARG A 102 -19.28 4.04 17.74
C ARG A 102 -18.04 3.46 17.05
N ASP A 103 -17.16 4.29 16.54
CA ASP A 103 -15.92 3.87 15.89
C ASP A 103 -15.01 3.09 16.85
N PHE A 104 -14.84 3.56 18.09
CA PHE A 104 -14.06 2.83 19.10
C PHE A 104 -14.72 1.51 19.50
N ARG A 105 -16.05 1.44 19.53
CA ARG A 105 -16.76 0.19 19.77
C ARG A 105 -16.52 -0.83 18.66
N GLU A 106 -16.57 -0.39 17.40
CA GLU A 106 -16.26 -1.26 16.26
C GLU A 106 -14.78 -1.66 16.23
N ALA A 107 -13.86 -0.75 16.55
CA ALA A 107 -12.44 -1.08 16.69
C ALA A 107 -12.19 -2.18 17.73
N LEU A 108 -12.86 -2.10 18.89
CA LEU A 108 -12.77 -3.12 19.93
C LEU A 108 -13.38 -4.45 19.48
N ARG A 109 -14.50 -4.43 18.75
CA ARG A 109 -15.10 -5.64 18.17
C ARG A 109 -14.14 -6.34 17.21
N HIS A 110 -13.41 -5.57 16.40
CA HIS A 110 -12.44 -6.11 15.45
C HIS A 110 -11.11 -6.56 16.09
N LEU A 111 -10.82 -6.14 17.32
CA LEU A 111 -9.72 -6.69 18.12
C LEU A 111 -9.96 -8.14 18.56
N ARG A 112 -11.22 -8.60 18.59
CA ARG A 112 -11.60 -10.01 18.90
C ARG A 112 -10.96 -10.53 20.20
N ASP A 113 -10.95 -9.69 21.24
CA ASP A 113 -10.37 -9.98 22.56
C ASP A 113 -8.86 -10.33 22.55
N ASN A 114 -8.15 -10.02 21.47
CA ASN A 114 -6.70 -10.12 21.43
C ASN A 114 -6.07 -9.02 22.30
N GLN A 115 -5.00 -9.36 23.01
CA GLN A 115 -4.25 -8.40 23.83
C GLN A 115 -3.57 -7.31 23.01
N THR A 116 -3.16 -7.62 21.77
CA THR A 116 -2.56 -6.67 20.83
C THR A 116 -2.80 -7.10 19.40
N ILE A 117 -2.81 -6.14 18.47
CA ILE A 117 -2.61 -6.41 17.04
C ILE A 117 -1.35 -5.68 16.60
N ASP A 118 -0.38 -6.44 16.09
CA ASP A 118 0.85 -5.92 15.52
C ASP A 118 0.68 -5.67 14.02
N TYR A 119 0.77 -4.41 13.60
CA TYR A 119 0.64 -4.03 12.19
C TYR A 119 1.99 -3.96 11.45
N GLU A 120 3.10 -4.33 12.10
CA GLU A 120 4.44 -4.28 11.50
C GLU A 120 4.52 -5.16 10.25
N GLN A 121 3.85 -6.32 10.27
CA GLN A 121 3.77 -7.25 9.14
C GLN A 121 3.08 -6.65 7.91
N LEU A 122 2.12 -5.74 8.13
CA LEU A 122 1.44 -5.00 7.06
C LEU A 122 2.20 -3.74 6.63
N GLY A 123 3.30 -3.43 7.31
CA GLY A 123 4.19 -2.30 7.00
C GLY A 123 3.92 -1.05 7.81
N LEU A 124 3.08 -1.10 8.85
CA LEU A 124 2.85 0.01 9.77
C LEU A 124 3.57 -0.28 11.10
N THR A 125 4.52 0.57 11.47
CA THR A 125 5.26 0.47 12.74
C THR A 125 4.38 0.95 13.90
N PHE A 126 3.35 0.18 14.24
CA PHE A 126 2.38 0.47 15.28
C PHE A 126 1.73 -0.81 15.81
N LYS A 127 1.55 -0.88 17.12
CA LYS A 127 0.83 -1.96 17.79
C LYS A 127 -0.42 -1.38 18.42
N LEU A 128 -1.58 -1.91 18.06
CA LEU A 128 -2.84 -1.47 18.62
C LEU A 128 -3.17 -2.31 19.85
N PHE A 129 -3.34 -1.65 20.99
CA PHE A 129 -3.74 -2.28 22.24
C PHE A 129 -5.24 -2.01 22.50
N PRO A 130 -6.01 -2.99 22.99
CA PRO A 130 -7.38 -2.77 23.47
C PRO A 130 -7.43 -1.71 24.59
N PHE A 131 -6.36 -1.57 25.37
CA PHE A 131 -6.17 -0.50 26.33
C PHE A 131 -6.42 0.88 25.72
N GLU A 132 -5.75 1.19 24.60
CA GLU A 132 -5.83 2.51 23.96
C GLU A 132 -7.24 2.78 23.43
N VAL A 133 -7.88 1.75 22.88
CA VAL A 133 -9.25 1.84 22.37
C VAL A 133 -10.25 2.08 23.50
N LEU A 134 -10.16 1.33 24.61
CA LEU A 134 -11.01 1.52 25.78
C LEU A 134 -10.78 2.85 26.47
N PHE A 135 -9.52 3.29 26.58
CA PHE A 135 -9.19 4.59 27.13
C PHE A 135 -9.85 5.71 26.32
N ASN A 136 -9.71 5.67 24.99
CA ASN A 136 -10.32 6.65 24.11
C ASN A 136 -11.86 6.61 24.16
N ARG A 137 -12.46 5.41 24.21
CA ARG A 137 -13.91 5.24 24.37
C ARG A 137 -14.39 5.83 25.69
N GLY A 138 -13.64 5.61 26.77
CA GLY A 138 -13.90 6.18 28.09
C GLY A 138 -13.89 7.71 28.07
N LEU A 139 -12.89 8.32 27.42
CA LEU A 139 -12.84 9.78 27.24
C LEU A 139 -14.00 10.32 26.40
N CYS A 140 -14.44 9.60 25.36
CA CYS A 140 -15.63 9.97 24.60
C CYS A 140 -16.88 10.00 25.48
N LEU A 141 -17.05 9.00 26.36
CA LEU A 141 -18.20 8.94 27.26
C LEU A 141 -18.18 10.06 28.31
N VAL A 142 -16.99 10.44 28.81
CA VAL A 142 -16.84 11.61 29.68
C VAL A 142 -17.23 12.88 28.93
N ALA A 143 -16.80 13.03 27.67
CA ALA A 143 -17.17 14.17 26.82
C ALA A 143 -18.67 14.20 26.44
N LEU A 144 -19.35 13.05 26.44
CA LEU A 144 -20.80 12.90 26.25
C LEU A 144 -21.60 13.06 27.55
N GLU A 145 -21.02 13.62 28.61
CA GLU A 145 -21.67 13.82 29.91
C GLU A 145 -22.14 12.51 30.57
N ARG A 146 -21.50 11.38 30.25
CA ARG A 146 -21.75 10.06 30.83
C ARG A 146 -20.52 9.55 31.59
N PRO A 147 -20.08 10.25 32.65
CA PRO A 147 -18.81 9.98 33.31
C PRO A 147 -18.77 8.62 34.01
N ASP A 148 -19.90 8.09 34.49
CA ASP A 148 -19.92 6.80 35.17
C ASP A 148 -19.61 5.64 34.23
N ALA A 149 -20.17 5.68 33.01
CA ALA A 149 -19.86 4.74 31.95
C ALA A 149 -18.43 4.91 31.45
N GLY A 150 -17.96 6.16 31.30
CA GLY A 150 -16.58 6.45 30.91
C GLY A 150 -15.57 5.94 31.94
N LEU A 151 -15.84 6.11 33.23
CA LEU A 151 -15.00 5.60 34.31
C LEU A 151 -15.02 4.07 34.38
N ALA A 152 -16.13 3.42 34.05
CA ALA A 152 -16.17 1.97 33.92
C ALA A 152 -15.22 1.49 32.81
N ASP A 153 -15.21 2.15 31.65
CA ASP A 153 -14.29 1.87 30.56
C ASP A 153 -12.82 2.11 30.92
N LEU A 154 -12.53 3.21 31.63
CA LEU A 154 -11.17 3.50 32.11
C LEU A 154 -10.69 2.46 33.14
N ARG A 155 -11.58 2.00 34.04
CA ARG A 155 -11.28 0.91 34.98
C ARG A 155 -11.07 -0.42 34.25
N ALA A 156 -11.82 -0.69 33.19
CA ALA A 156 -11.60 -1.86 32.35
C ALA A 156 -10.24 -1.77 31.63
N ALA A 157 -9.89 -0.61 31.08
CA ALA A 157 -8.59 -0.35 30.48
C ALA A 157 -7.45 -0.57 31.49
N CYS A 158 -7.61 -0.15 32.76
CA CYS A 158 -6.60 -0.34 33.81
C CYS A 158 -6.16 -1.82 33.98
N LYS A 159 -7.06 -2.78 33.71
CA LYS A 159 -6.75 -4.22 33.76
C LYS A 159 -5.93 -4.73 32.56
N LEU A 160 -5.89 -3.97 31.47
CA LEU A 160 -5.24 -4.31 30.20
C LEU A 160 -3.93 -3.51 29.97
N LYS A 161 -3.32 -2.99 31.03
CA LYS A 161 -2.03 -2.29 30.96
C LYS A 161 -0.95 -3.20 30.38
N ALA A 162 -0.15 -2.67 29.47
CA ALA A 162 0.87 -3.42 28.74
C ALA A 162 2.14 -2.61 28.49
N SER A 163 2.01 -1.31 28.17
CA SER A 163 3.13 -0.37 28.06
C SER A 163 3.23 0.52 29.30
N LYS A 164 4.42 1.12 29.53
CA LYS A 164 4.63 2.16 30.55
C LYS A 164 3.74 3.38 30.29
N ASP A 165 3.47 3.69 29.02
CA ASP A 165 2.56 4.79 28.63
C ASP A 165 1.13 4.57 29.14
N HIS A 166 0.76 3.35 29.52
CA HIS A 166 -0.58 3.01 30.03
C HIS A 166 -0.76 3.35 31.51
N GLU A 167 0.30 3.71 32.22
CA GLU A 167 0.23 4.10 33.64
C GLU A 167 -0.60 5.39 33.84
N ILE A 168 -0.75 6.21 32.78
CA ILE A 168 -1.52 7.47 32.82
C ILE A 168 -3.00 7.27 33.21
N VAL A 169 -3.54 6.06 33.01
CA VAL A 169 -4.95 5.74 33.26
C VAL A 169 -5.36 5.96 34.71
N GLU A 170 -4.45 5.78 35.67
CA GLU A 170 -4.77 5.99 37.08
C GLU A 170 -5.02 7.46 37.40
N GLY A 171 -4.25 8.35 36.78
CA GLY A 171 -4.47 9.79 36.88
C GLY A 171 -5.78 10.19 36.20
N ALA A 172 -6.08 9.61 35.03
CA ALA A 172 -7.34 9.81 34.34
C ALA A 172 -8.55 9.38 35.18
N ILE A 173 -8.48 8.22 35.84
CA ILE A 173 -9.56 7.78 36.74
C ILE A 173 -9.73 8.75 37.92
N ARG A 174 -8.63 9.21 38.54
CA ARG A 174 -8.66 10.17 39.65
C ARG A 174 -9.29 11.52 39.28
N ARG A 175 -9.01 12.01 38.06
CA ARG A 175 -9.58 13.26 37.52
C ARG A 175 -10.86 13.06 36.72
N ARG A 176 -11.49 11.88 36.80
CA ARG A 176 -12.71 11.54 36.06
C ARG A 176 -12.62 11.75 34.54
N GLY A 177 -11.43 11.63 33.96
CA GLY A 177 -11.15 11.81 32.53
C GLY A 177 -10.90 13.26 32.10
N GLU A 178 -10.99 14.23 33.02
CA GLU A 178 -10.82 15.65 32.70
C GLU A 178 -9.35 16.01 32.47
N GLY A 179 -9.08 16.78 31.42
CA GLY A 179 -7.74 17.26 31.07
C GLY A 179 -6.83 16.22 30.41
N TYR A 180 -7.38 15.09 29.94
CA TYR A 180 -6.64 14.07 29.20
C TYR A 180 -6.98 14.10 27.72
N THR A 181 -5.98 13.80 26.89
CA THR A 181 -6.11 13.68 25.44
C THR A 181 -6.21 12.23 25.02
N VAL A 182 -6.85 11.98 23.88
CA VAL A 182 -6.94 10.64 23.28
C VAL A 182 -5.59 10.12 22.78
N PHE A 183 -5.41 8.81 22.85
CA PHE A 183 -4.33 8.10 22.16
C PHE A 183 -4.54 8.13 20.65
N SER A 184 -3.46 8.30 19.90
CA SER A 184 -3.48 8.31 18.45
C SER A 184 -2.15 7.77 17.91
N ILE A 185 -2.16 7.33 16.65
CA ILE A 185 -0.92 6.92 15.99
C ILE A 185 0.00 8.14 15.90
N PRO A 186 1.30 8.00 16.27
CA PRO A 186 2.25 9.08 16.16
C PRO A 186 2.31 9.67 14.75
N ARG A 187 2.42 11.00 14.67
CA ARG A 187 2.47 11.72 13.40
C ARG A 187 3.69 11.25 12.58
N GLY A 188 3.46 11.00 11.29
CA GLY A 188 4.50 10.53 10.36
C GLY A 188 4.64 9.01 10.27
N THR A 189 3.95 8.26 11.13
CA THR A 189 3.81 6.81 11.00
C THR A 189 2.77 6.51 9.93
N CYS A 190 3.13 5.70 8.95
CA CYS A 190 2.26 5.28 7.85
C CYS A 190 2.66 3.88 7.38
N TYR A 191 1.74 3.21 6.70
CA TYR A 191 2.03 1.94 6.05
C TYR A 191 3.07 2.13 4.95
N ARG A 192 4.12 1.32 5.00
CA ARG A 192 5.19 1.28 4.01
C ARG A 192 5.15 -0.06 3.27
N PRO A 193 5.40 -0.06 1.95
CA PRO A 193 5.60 -1.30 1.22
C PRO A 193 6.82 -2.06 1.79
N SER A 194 6.82 -3.38 1.64
CA SER A 194 7.93 -4.19 2.14
C SER A 194 9.25 -3.80 1.48
N VAL A 195 10.34 -3.87 2.23
CA VAL A 195 11.68 -3.48 1.77
C VAL A 195 12.08 -4.26 0.51
N LYS A 196 11.73 -5.56 0.44
CA LYS A 196 11.98 -6.40 -0.74
C LYS A 196 11.30 -5.86 -2.00
N LYS A 197 10.05 -5.38 -1.89
CA LYS A 197 9.34 -4.78 -3.02
C LYS A 197 9.97 -3.46 -3.46
N LEU A 198 10.49 -2.68 -2.51
CA LEU A 198 11.22 -1.44 -2.82
C LEU A 198 12.55 -1.70 -3.53
N VAL A 199 13.33 -2.67 -3.05
CA VAL A 199 14.62 -3.05 -3.67
C VAL A 199 14.41 -3.63 -5.07
N ASN A 200 13.33 -4.39 -5.28
CA ASN A 200 12.97 -4.93 -6.59
C ASN A 200 12.30 -3.90 -7.52
N ALA A 201 11.91 -2.72 -7.02
CA ALA A 201 11.32 -1.66 -7.84
C ALA A 201 12.39 -0.82 -8.58
N GLY A 202 13.66 -0.94 -8.19
CA GLY A 202 14.76 -0.37 -8.96
C GLY A 202 14.84 -1.01 -10.34
N ILE A 203 15.19 -0.23 -11.36
CA ILE A 203 15.42 -0.74 -12.71
C ILE A 203 16.53 -1.78 -12.62
N ARG A 204 16.18 -3.04 -12.90
CA ARG A 204 17.13 -4.13 -13.06
C ARG A 204 17.30 -4.37 -14.55
N ASP A 205 18.56 -4.34 -14.98
CA ASP A 205 18.90 -4.86 -16.29
C ASP A 205 18.84 -6.39 -16.23
N TYR A 206 17.74 -6.95 -16.74
CA TYR A 206 17.55 -8.40 -16.83
C TYR A 206 18.18 -8.99 -18.08
N MET A 207 18.60 -8.15 -19.04
CA MET A 207 19.11 -8.60 -20.34
C MET A 207 20.64 -8.57 -20.38
N GLY A 208 21.29 -7.80 -19.50
CA GLY A 208 22.73 -7.62 -19.48
C GLY A 208 23.23 -6.90 -20.74
N GLU A 209 24.54 -6.61 -20.80
CA GLU A 209 25.12 -6.14 -22.05
C GLU A 209 24.99 -7.23 -23.12
N ALA A 210 24.27 -6.93 -24.19
CA ALA A 210 24.14 -7.80 -25.34
C ALA A 210 25.55 -8.06 -25.91
N LYS A 211 26.13 -9.23 -25.60
CA LYS A 211 27.36 -9.68 -26.23
C LYS A 211 27.02 -10.09 -27.66
N LEU A 212 27.44 -9.28 -28.62
CA LEU A 212 27.47 -9.67 -30.03
C LEU A 212 28.47 -10.83 -30.16
N ILE A 213 27.97 -12.07 -30.16
CA ILE A 213 28.76 -13.22 -30.60
C ILE A 213 28.70 -13.19 -32.12
N ALA A 214 29.62 -12.45 -32.73
CA ALA A 214 29.85 -12.58 -34.16
C ALA A 214 30.25 -14.04 -34.42
N ALA A 215 29.49 -14.74 -35.26
CA ALA A 215 29.87 -16.06 -35.71
C ALA A 215 31.26 -15.97 -36.35
N LEU A 216 32.23 -16.67 -35.78
CA LEU A 216 33.60 -16.76 -36.29
C LEU A 216 33.70 -17.65 -37.53
N ASP A 217 32.64 -18.41 -37.81
CA ASP A 217 32.63 -19.34 -38.92
C ASP A 217 32.12 -18.66 -40.20
N ILE A 218 32.92 -18.75 -41.26
CA ILE A 218 32.67 -18.10 -42.56
C ILE A 218 31.39 -18.70 -43.22
N HIS A 219 30.91 -19.84 -42.71
CA HIS A 219 29.70 -20.53 -43.14
C HIS A 219 28.43 -20.11 -42.40
N ASP A 220 28.50 -19.31 -41.33
CA ASP A 220 27.32 -18.77 -40.61
C ASP A 220 26.83 -17.44 -41.26
N THR A 221 26.84 -17.38 -42.60
CA THR A 221 26.39 -16.20 -43.37
C THR A 221 24.87 -16.17 -43.55
N SER A 222 24.12 -16.57 -42.52
CA SER A 222 22.67 -16.44 -42.49
C SER A 222 22.19 -15.82 -41.19
N THR A 223 21.44 -14.73 -41.32
CA THR A 223 20.77 -14.05 -40.21
C THR A 223 19.31 -14.52 -40.09
N GLY A 224 19.03 -15.74 -40.55
CA GLY A 224 17.69 -16.31 -40.62
C GLY A 224 17.36 -17.27 -39.47
N PHE A 225 16.06 -17.51 -39.24
CA PHE A 225 15.59 -18.61 -38.41
C PHE A 225 16.03 -19.93 -39.05
N SER A 226 16.87 -20.71 -38.37
CA SER A 226 17.52 -21.93 -38.88
C SER A 226 16.55 -22.98 -39.46
N GLY A 227 15.28 -22.95 -39.06
CA GLY A 227 14.23 -23.77 -39.65
C GLY A 227 13.93 -23.45 -41.12
N VAL A 228 14.06 -22.19 -41.54
CA VAL A 228 13.80 -21.75 -42.93
C VAL A 228 14.92 -22.19 -43.86
N GLU A 229 16.18 -22.13 -43.40
CA GLU A 229 17.33 -22.60 -44.19
C GLU A 229 17.33 -24.11 -44.38
N ARG A 230 17.02 -24.88 -43.34
CA ARG A 230 16.89 -26.34 -43.47
C ARG A 230 15.80 -26.71 -44.48
N LEU A 231 14.71 -25.95 -44.54
CA LEU A 231 13.62 -26.11 -45.50
C LEU A 231 14.03 -25.76 -46.94
N GLN A 232 14.90 -24.78 -47.12
CA GLN A 232 15.43 -24.38 -48.43
C GLN A 232 16.50 -25.35 -48.94
N LEU A 233 17.38 -25.84 -48.06
CA LEU A 233 18.37 -26.86 -48.39
C LEU A 233 17.72 -28.20 -48.75
N HIS A 234 16.63 -28.59 -48.08
CA HIS A 234 15.87 -29.79 -48.46
C HIS A 234 15.30 -29.69 -49.88
N ARG A 235 14.81 -28.51 -50.28
CA ARG A 235 14.32 -28.29 -51.66
C ARG A 235 15.41 -28.33 -52.73
N TYR A 236 16.67 -28.08 -52.35
CA TYR A 236 17.79 -28.10 -53.29
C TYR A 236 18.37 -29.50 -53.51
N PHE A 237 18.22 -30.43 -52.55
CA PHE A 237 18.68 -31.81 -52.68
C PHE A 237 17.63 -32.79 -53.21
N ASP A 238 16.34 -32.43 -53.21
CA ASP A 238 15.25 -33.25 -53.75
C ASP A 238 15.04 -33.05 -55.27
N GLY A 239 16.13 -32.92 -56.03
CA GLY A 239 16.11 -32.87 -57.49
C GLY A 239 15.94 -34.24 -58.16
N ASN A 240 15.96 -35.37 -57.41
CA ASN A 240 15.72 -36.68 -58.02
C ASN A 240 15.41 -37.82 -57.02
N VAL A 241 14.49 -37.62 -56.07
CA VAL A 241 13.92 -38.74 -55.31
C VAL A 241 12.40 -38.72 -55.40
N ASN A 242 11.89 -39.63 -56.21
CA ASN A 242 10.48 -39.95 -56.31
C ASN A 242 10.05 -40.73 -55.06
N TRP A 243 9.57 -40.05 -54.01
CA TRP A 243 8.81 -40.73 -52.98
C TRP A 243 7.40 -40.96 -53.52
N ARG A 244 7.17 -42.11 -54.17
CA ARG A 244 5.82 -42.62 -54.32
C ARG A 244 5.51 -43.51 -53.12
N SER A 245 4.33 -43.24 -52.55
CA SER A 245 3.52 -44.04 -51.63
C SER A 245 4.08 -44.29 -50.23
N ALA A 246 3.73 -43.41 -49.30
CA ALA A 246 3.15 -43.86 -48.03
C ALA A 246 1.61 -43.85 -48.20
N THR A 247 1.00 -44.94 -47.80
CA THR A 247 -0.37 -45.37 -48.12
C THR A 247 -1.46 -44.57 -47.40
N ALA A 248 -2.67 -44.61 -47.96
CA ALA A 248 -3.87 -43.88 -47.51
C ALA A 248 -4.40 -44.23 -46.08
N GLU A 249 -3.58 -44.82 -45.21
CA GLU A 249 -3.92 -45.13 -43.82
C GLU A 249 -3.34 -44.13 -42.81
N GLU A 250 -2.27 -43.39 -43.13
CA GLU A 250 -1.71 -42.37 -42.21
C GLU A 250 -2.49 -41.04 -42.22
N GLN A 251 -3.35 -40.81 -43.22
CA GLN A 251 -4.21 -39.62 -43.27
C GLN A 251 -5.45 -39.69 -42.33
N ARG A 252 -5.66 -40.79 -41.60
CA ARG A 252 -6.81 -40.94 -40.69
C ARG A 252 -6.53 -40.59 -39.23
N LEU A 253 -5.29 -40.29 -38.85
CA LEU A 253 -4.93 -40.05 -37.44
C LEU A 253 -4.62 -38.59 -37.09
N GLU A 254 -4.55 -37.68 -38.08
CA GLU A 254 -4.34 -36.25 -37.81
C GLU A 254 -5.63 -35.41 -37.74
N THR A 255 -6.81 -35.99 -37.94
CA THR A 255 -8.08 -35.25 -37.88
C THR A 255 -8.71 -35.12 -36.49
N ASP A 256 -8.12 -35.72 -35.45
CA ASP A 256 -8.79 -35.82 -34.14
C ASP A 256 -8.21 -34.94 -33.03
N PHE A 257 -7.23 -34.07 -33.33
CA PHE A 257 -6.53 -33.30 -32.27
C PHE A 257 -6.68 -31.77 -32.27
N ASP A 258 -7.50 -31.16 -33.14
CA ASP A 258 -7.59 -29.69 -33.22
C ASP A 258 -8.98 -29.04 -33.00
N ASP A 259 -10.02 -29.77 -32.57
CA ASP A 259 -11.38 -29.20 -32.43
C ASP A 259 -12.01 -29.28 -31.02
N ALA A 260 -11.36 -28.71 -29.98
CA ALA A 260 -12.01 -28.60 -28.67
C ALA A 260 -11.72 -27.33 -27.82
N VAL A 261 -11.17 -26.24 -28.38
CA VAL A 261 -11.19 -24.95 -27.66
C VAL A 261 -11.50 -23.79 -28.62
N PRO A 262 -12.72 -23.21 -28.59
CA PRO A 262 -13.02 -22.05 -29.42
C PRO A 262 -12.21 -20.84 -28.95
N ARG A 263 -11.47 -20.22 -29.87
CA ARG A 263 -10.79 -18.94 -29.64
C ARG A 263 -11.85 -17.84 -29.42
N PRO A 264 -11.67 -16.92 -28.46
CA PRO A 264 -12.62 -15.85 -28.22
C PRO A 264 -12.66 -14.89 -29.42
N VAL A 265 -13.79 -14.83 -30.11
CA VAL A 265 -14.06 -13.90 -31.20
C VAL A 265 -14.48 -12.55 -30.61
N LEU A 266 -13.74 -11.48 -30.90
CA LEU A 266 -14.16 -10.13 -30.57
C LEU A 266 -15.43 -9.78 -31.37
N PRO A 267 -16.45 -9.17 -30.76
CA PRO A 267 -17.72 -8.89 -31.43
C PRO A 267 -17.52 -7.91 -32.60
N ARG A 268 -18.14 -8.23 -33.74
CA ARG A 268 -18.22 -7.33 -34.90
C ARG A 268 -18.99 -6.05 -34.54
N SER A 269 -18.59 -4.93 -35.14
CA SER A 269 -19.02 -3.53 -34.90
C SER A 269 -20.53 -3.22 -34.92
N GLU A 270 -21.37 -4.20 -35.22
CA GLU A 270 -22.81 -4.06 -35.36
C GLU A 270 -23.58 -4.24 -34.04
N SER A 271 -22.92 -4.69 -32.96
CA SER A 271 -23.52 -4.82 -31.61
C SER A 271 -22.94 -3.85 -30.56
N MET A 272 -22.31 -2.76 -30.97
CA MET A 272 -21.74 -1.77 -30.06
C MET A 272 -22.78 -0.71 -29.64
N ASN A 273 -23.07 -0.64 -28.34
CA ASN A 273 -23.88 0.43 -27.74
C ASN A 273 -23.22 1.82 -27.96
N ASP A 274 -24.06 2.86 -28.10
CA ASP A 274 -23.66 4.22 -28.52
C ASP A 274 -22.57 4.85 -27.63
N ALA A 275 -22.55 4.48 -26.34
CA ALA A 275 -21.51 4.89 -25.39
C ALA A 275 -20.11 4.39 -25.79
N THR A 276 -20.01 3.17 -26.33
CA THR A 276 -18.74 2.56 -26.74
C THR A 276 -18.20 3.20 -28.02
N ARG A 277 -19.08 3.66 -28.92
CA ARG A 277 -18.71 4.41 -30.13
C ARG A 277 -18.15 5.80 -29.79
N ARG A 278 -18.73 6.49 -28.80
CA ARG A 278 -18.27 7.81 -28.35
C ARG A 278 -16.89 7.78 -27.70
N VAL A 279 -16.60 6.74 -26.91
CA VAL A 279 -15.28 6.59 -26.27
C VAL A 279 -14.18 6.35 -27.31
N ILE A 280 -14.45 5.52 -28.32
CA ILE A 280 -13.48 5.25 -29.40
C ILE A 280 -13.29 6.48 -30.31
N SER A 281 -14.35 7.24 -30.58
CA SER A 281 -14.27 8.51 -31.33
C SER A 281 -13.43 9.54 -30.60
N TRP A 282 -13.61 9.69 -29.29
CA TRP A 282 -12.86 10.65 -28.47
C TRP A 282 -11.37 10.29 -28.34
N LEU A 283 -11.05 9.00 -28.31
CA LEU A 283 -9.66 8.52 -28.29
C LEU A 283 -8.90 8.77 -29.60
N ARG A 284 -9.60 8.86 -30.74
CA ARG A 284 -8.97 9.18 -32.03
C ARG A 284 -8.72 10.67 -32.25
N THR A 285 -9.48 11.55 -31.59
CA THR A 285 -9.37 13.01 -31.77
C THR A 285 -8.47 13.70 -30.75
N SER A 286 -8.10 13.02 -29.66
CA SER A 286 -7.35 13.62 -28.54
C SER A 286 -5.85 13.25 -28.52
N GLY A 287 -5.34 12.69 -29.61
CA GLY A 287 -3.95 12.20 -29.71
C GLY A 287 -2.95 13.19 -30.31
N ASP A 288 -3.40 14.34 -30.83
CA ASP A 288 -2.55 15.24 -31.62
C ASP A 288 -2.19 16.56 -30.92
N ASP A 289 -2.57 16.78 -29.67
CA ASP A 289 -2.09 17.93 -28.89
C ASP A 289 -1.68 17.51 -27.47
N VAL A 290 -0.35 17.57 -27.25
CA VAL A 290 0.47 17.70 -26.01
C VAL A 290 1.60 16.69 -25.93
#